data_AF-A0A662BC92-F1
#
_entry.id   AF-A0A662BC92-F1
#
_cell.length_a   1.000
_cell.length_b   1.000
_cell.length_c   1.000
_cell.angle_alpha   90.00
_cell.angle_beta   90.00
_cell.angle_gamma   90.00
#
_symmetry.space_group_name_H-M   'P 1'
#
loop_
_entity.id
_entity.type
_entity.pdbx_description
1 polymer ?
#
loop_
_entity_poly.entity_id
_entity_poly.type
_entity_poly.pdbx_seq_one_letter_code
_entity_poly.pdbx_strand_id
1 'polypeptide(L)'
;MRTIKQEHYFPAIIAIHFIIWWIDIKLYQGSYEFSSKHIAGEVFSSWVVTVFAANFLMATRAKWVERIFGGLDKMYMIHRRSGMIAIVLLIMHFIVVPRDPVYTVGKPMGFYALVLILIGVILSAAPVFKRKIKY
;
A
#
# COMPACT_ATOMS: atom_id res chain seq x y z
N MET A 1 19.01 -13.62 -17.25
CA MET A 1 17.92 -13.77 -16.25
C MET A 1 16.62 -13.37 -16.92
N ARG A 2 15.61 -14.25 -16.98
CA ARG A 2 14.28 -13.90 -17.47
C ARG A 2 13.63 -12.96 -16.46
N THR A 3 13.50 -11.68 -16.79
CA THR A 3 12.79 -10.71 -15.96
C THR A 3 11.30 -11.06 -16.00
N ILE A 4 10.70 -11.21 -14.81
CA ILE A 4 9.26 -11.39 -14.68
C ILE A 4 8.58 -10.18 -15.36
N LYS A 5 7.52 -10.41 -16.14
CA LYS A 5 6.79 -9.30 -16.75
C LYS A 5 6.22 -8.41 -15.65
N GLN A 6 6.26 -7.10 -15.86
CA GLN A 6 5.82 -6.08 -14.90
C GLN A 6 4.42 -6.36 -14.29
N GLU A 7 3.53 -6.95 -15.10
CA GLU A 7 2.17 -7.31 -14.71
C GLU A 7 2.08 -8.40 -13.63
N HIS A 8 3.13 -9.18 -13.40
CA HIS A 8 3.11 -10.28 -12.43
C HIS A 8 3.71 -9.91 -11.06
N TYR A 9 4.49 -8.83 -10.93
CA TYR A 9 5.06 -8.45 -9.63
C TYR A 9 3.99 -8.11 -8.60
N PHE A 10 2.95 -7.39 -9.01
CA PHE A 10 1.83 -7.06 -8.13
C PHE A 10 1.05 -8.31 -7.71
N PRO A 11 0.53 -9.15 -8.63
CA PRO A 11 -0.10 -10.41 -8.27
C PRO A 11 0.75 -11.28 -7.34
N ALA A 12 2.06 -11.34 -7.57
CA ALA A 12 2.96 -12.11 -6.70
C ALA A 12 3.03 -11.51 -5.29
N ILE A 13 3.24 -10.21 -5.14
CA ILE A 13 3.25 -9.53 -3.82
C ILE A 13 1.90 -9.71 -3.12
N ILE A 14 0.80 -9.57 -3.86
CA ILE A 14 -0.57 -9.77 -3.37
C ILE A 14 -0.74 -11.19 -2.84
N ALA A 15 -0.37 -12.19 -3.63
CA ALA A 15 -0.49 -13.60 -3.26
C ALA A 15 0.36 -13.94 -2.03
N ILE A 16 1.62 -13.47 -2.00
CA ILE A 16 2.53 -13.70 -0.86
C ILE A 16 1.94 -13.11 0.42
N HIS A 17 1.39 -11.88 0.37
CA HIS A 17 0.77 -11.23 1.53
C HIS A 17 -0.38 -12.06 2.10
N PHE A 18 -1.29 -12.54 1.25
CA PHE A 18 -2.40 -13.38 1.68
C PHE A 18 -1.97 -14.77 2.17
N ILE A 19 -0.94 -15.36 1.57
CA ILE A 19 -0.38 -16.64 2.03
C ILE A 19 0.20 -16.47 3.44
N ILE A 20 0.95 -15.40 3.69
CA ILE A 20 1.51 -15.10 5.02
C ILE A 20 0.37 -14.94 6.04
N TRP A 21 -0.66 -14.17 5.71
CA TRP A 21 -1.83 -14.00 6.59
C TRP A 21 -2.59 -15.30 6.84
N TRP A 22 -2.74 -16.15 5.82
CA TRP A 22 -3.36 -17.47 5.97
C TRP A 22 -2.57 -18.35 6.94
N ILE A 23 -1.24 -18.37 6.79
CA ILE A 23 -0.34 -19.12 7.68
C ILE A 23 -0.44 -18.58 9.11
N ASP A 24 -0.36 -17.26 9.29
CA ASP A 24 -0.42 -16.61 10.60
C ASP A 24 -1.71 -16.95 11.35
N ILE A 25 -2.87 -16.83 10.69
CA ILE A 25 -4.17 -17.18 11.27
C ILE A 25 -4.23 -18.66 11.66
N LYS A 26 -3.63 -19.56 10.87
CA LYS A 26 -3.62 -21.01 11.16
C LYS A 26 -2.69 -21.38 12.30
N LEU A 27 -1.62 -20.63 12.48
CA LEU A 27 -0.62 -20.84 13.53
C LEU A 27 -0.94 -20.05 14.82
N TYR A 28 -1.94 -19.16 14.78
CA TYR A 28 -2.34 -18.37 15.93
C TYR A 28 -2.85 -19.27 17.08
N GLN A 29 -2.16 -19.22 18.23
CA GLN A 29 -2.49 -19.96 19.45
C GLN A 29 -2.89 -19.03 20.62
N GLY A 30 -3.08 -17.73 20.35
CA GLY A 30 -3.41 -16.78 21.41
C GLY A 30 -4.87 -16.87 21.85
N SER A 31 -5.18 -16.27 22.99
CA SER A 31 -6.52 -16.27 23.60
C SER A 31 -7.45 -15.17 23.08
N TYR A 32 -6.99 -14.31 22.16
CA TYR A 32 -7.78 -13.19 21.68
C TYR A 32 -8.77 -13.64 20.60
N GLU A 33 -10.06 -13.40 20.82
CA GLU A 33 -11.09 -13.65 19.81
C GLU A 33 -11.16 -12.48 18.82
N PHE A 34 -10.71 -12.72 17.59
CA PHE A 34 -10.78 -11.71 16.54
C PHE A 34 -12.14 -11.75 15.83
N SER A 35 -12.81 -10.60 15.75
CA SER A 35 -13.90 -10.40 14.79
C SER A 35 -13.34 -10.39 13.36
N SER A 36 -14.10 -10.87 12.38
CA SER A 36 -13.73 -10.81 10.95
C SER A 36 -13.39 -9.40 10.49
N LYS A 37 -14.04 -8.36 11.06
CA LYS A 37 -13.71 -6.96 10.79
C LYS A 37 -12.33 -6.56 11.31
N HIS A 38 -11.94 -7.09 12.47
CA HIS A 38 -10.64 -6.82 13.07
C HIS A 38 -9.53 -7.43 12.19
N ILE A 39 -9.68 -8.70 11.82
CA ILE A 39 -8.75 -9.39 10.90
C ILE A 39 -8.63 -8.63 9.58
N ALA A 40 -9.76 -8.26 8.97
CA ALA A 40 -9.75 -7.52 7.72
C ALA A 40 -9.09 -6.13 7.85
N GLY A 41 -9.32 -5.43 8.97
CA GLY A 41 -8.65 -4.17 9.29
C GLY A 41 -7.14 -4.31 9.33
N GLU A 42 -6.62 -5.35 10.00
CA GLU A 42 -5.19 -5.67 10.09
C GLU A 42 -4.59 -6.10 8.74
N VAL A 43 -5.30 -6.94 7.99
CA VAL A 43 -4.89 -7.37 6.65
C VAL A 43 -4.75 -6.17 5.72
N PHE A 44 -5.74 -5.28 5.67
CA PHE A 44 -5.65 -4.08 4.84
C PHE A 44 -4.58 -3.10 5.36
N SER A 45 -4.46 -2.92 6.68
CA SER A 45 -3.45 -2.04 7.29
C SER A 45 -2.04 -2.45 6.90
N SER A 46 -1.68 -3.71 7.19
CA SER A 46 -0.36 -4.26 6.89
C SER A 46 -0.04 -4.15 5.40
N TRP A 47 -1.03 -4.39 4.55
CA TRP A 47 -0.84 -4.32 3.10
C TRP A 47 -0.59 -2.91 2.59
N VAL A 48 -1.38 -1.94 3.06
CA VAL A 48 -1.19 -0.52 2.75
C VAL A 48 0.23 -0.09 3.09
N VAL A 49 0.71 -0.45 4.28
CA VAL A 49 2.07 -0.13 4.74
C VAL A 49 3.12 -0.77 3.84
N THR A 50 2.97 -2.05 3.47
CA THR A 50 3.92 -2.72 2.56
C THR A 50 3.99 -2.04 1.20
N VAL A 51 2.84 -1.70 0.61
CA VAL A 51 2.80 -1.05 -0.72
C VAL A 51 3.34 0.39 -0.64
N PHE A 52 3.08 1.13 0.44
CA PHE A 52 3.68 2.45 0.65
C PHE A 52 5.19 2.37 0.84
N ALA A 53 5.69 1.44 1.64
CA ALA A 53 7.13 1.23 1.83
C ALA A 53 7.83 0.96 0.49
N ALA A 54 7.26 0.08 -0.35
CA ALA A 54 7.76 -0.18 -1.69
C ALA A 54 7.70 1.07 -2.60
N ASN A 55 6.62 1.86 -2.51
CA ASN A 55 6.51 3.13 -3.25
C ASN A 55 7.57 4.14 -2.84
N PHE A 56 7.83 4.31 -1.55
CA PHE A 56 8.88 5.21 -1.06
C PHE A 56 10.26 4.74 -1.50
N LEU A 57 10.51 3.43 -1.45
CA LEU A 57 11.76 2.86 -1.94
C LEU A 57 11.97 3.17 -3.43
N MET A 58 10.94 2.98 -4.28
CA MET A 58 11.02 3.35 -5.71
C MET A 58 11.21 4.86 -5.91
N ALA A 59 10.63 5.70 -5.05
CA ALA A 59 10.78 7.15 -5.13
C ALA A 59 12.24 7.62 -4.92
N THR A 60 13.08 6.82 -4.25
CA THR A 60 14.51 7.13 -4.07
C THR A 60 15.33 7.06 -5.37
N ARG A 61 14.81 6.42 -6.43
CA ARG A 61 15.52 6.19 -7.70
C ARG A 61 16.88 5.47 -7.55
N ALA A 62 17.04 4.66 -6.50
CA ALA A 62 18.29 3.94 -6.29
C ALA A 62 18.55 2.92 -7.42
N LYS A 63 19.78 2.92 -7.98
CA LYS A 63 20.17 2.07 -9.13
C LYS A 63 19.99 0.56 -8.89
N TRP A 64 20.02 0.11 -7.64
CA TRP A 64 19.78 -1.30 -7.31
C TRP A 64 18.29 -1.64 -7.34
N VAL A 65 17.41 -0.72 -6.94
CA VAL A 65 15.95 -0.84 -7.02
C VAL A 65 15.51 -0.85 -8.47
N GLU A 66 16.06 0.05 -9.28
CA GLU A 66 15.79 0.12 -10.72
C GLU A 66 16.06 -1.23 -11.43
N ARG A 67 17.17 -1.88 -11.07
CA ARG A 67 17.56 -3.19 -11.62
C ARG A 67 16.53 -4.28 -11.30
N ILE A 68 15.89 -4.25 -10.13
CA ILE A 68 14.84 -5.20 -9.73
C ILE A 68 13.61 -5.06 -10.63
N PHE A 69 13.24 -3.83 -10.95
CA PHE A 69 12.05 -3.50 -11.75
C PHE A 69 12.30 -3.46 -13.27
N GLY A 70 13.53 -3.73 -13.70
CA GLY A 70 13.88 -3.87 -15.11
C GLY A 70 14.02 -2.55 -15.88
N GLY A 71 14.40 -1.48 -15.18
CA GLY A 71 14.71 -0.16 -15.75
C GLY A 71 13.88 0.98 -15.15
N LEU A 72 14.39 2.20 -15.31
CA LEU A 72 13.81 3.42 -14.75
C LEU A 72 12.35 3.65 -15.18
N ASP A 73 12.05 3.54 -16.48
CA ASP A 73 10.71 3.79 -17.03
C ASP A 73 9.66 2.82 -16.49
N LYS A 74 10.02 1.53 -16.41
CA LYS A 74 9.16 0.50 -15.85
C LYS A 74 8.90 0.76 -14.37
N MET A 75 9.95 1.08 -13.61
CA MET A 75 9.82 1.41 -12.19
C MET A 75 8.84 2.57 -11.96
N TYR A 76 8.87 3.63 -12.78
CA TYR A 76 7.89 4.72 -12.67
C TYR A 76 6.45 4.27 -12.94
N MET A 77 6.26 3.42 -13.94
CA MET A 77 4.93 2.88 -14.23
C MET A 77 4.43 1.98 -13.08
N ILE A 78 5.31 1.17 -12.48
CA ILE A 78 5.00 0.37 -11.28
C ILE A 78 4.64 1.30 -10.13
N HIS A 79 5.51 2.25 -9.79
CA HIS A 79 5.31 3.22 -8.71
C HIS A 79 3.94 3.92 -8.79
N ARG A 80 3.56 4.40 -9.98
CA ARG A 80 2.26 5.05 -10.16
C ARG A 80 1.09 4.08 -9.95
N ARG A 81 1.20 2.84 -10.44
CA ARG A 81 0.16 1.81 -10.27
C ARG A 81 0.05 1.34 -8.82
N SER A 82 1.17 1.06 -8.13
CA SER A 82 1.18 0.73 -6.69
C SER A 82 0.62 1.86 -5.87
N GLY A 83 0.97 3.10 -6.21
CA GLY A 83 0.44 4.28 -5.52
C GLY A 83 -1.09 4.29 -5.51
N MET A 84 -1.72 4.09 -6.67
CA MET A 84 -3.19 4.03 -6.75
C MET A 84 -3.77 2.84 -5.98
N ILE A 85 -3.14 1.66 -6.05
CA ILE A 85 -3.57 0.47 -5.29
C ILE A 85 -3.49 0.74 -3.78
N ALA A 86 -2.42 1.36 -3.29
CA ALA A 86 -2.26 1.72 -1.88
C ALA A 86 -3.38 2.65 -1.40
N ILE A 87 -3.82 3.60 -2.22
CA ILE A 87 -4.95 4.48 -1.87
C ILE A 87 -6.27 3.71 -1.76
N VAL A 88 -6.55 2.80 -2.69
CA VAL A 88 -7.74 1.95 -2.61
C VAL A 88 -7.71 1.11 -1.33
N LEU A 89 -6.57 0.49 -1.04
CA LEU A 89 -6.39 -0.31 0.17
C LEU A 89 -6.50 0.54 1.45
N LEU A 90 -6.00 1.79 1.43
CA LEU A 90 -6.08 2.71 2.57
C LEU A 90 -7.53 3.11 2.86
N ILE A 91 -8.33 3.34 1.82
CA ILE A 91 -9.77 3.61 1.95
C ILE A 91 -10.48 2.36 2.50
N MET A 92 -10.18 1.17 1.97
CA MET A 92 -10.74 -0.09 2.47
C MET A 92 -10.40 -0.33 3.94
N HIS A 93 -9.15 -0.07 4.34
CA HIS A 93 -8.74 -0.09 5.73
C HIS A 93 -9.60 0.85 6.58
N PHE A 94 -9.74 2.12 6.19
CA PHE A 94 -10.53 3.10 6.93
C PHE A 94 -12.02 2.72 7.09
N ILE A 95 -12.59 2.05 6.09
CA ILE A 95 -13.99 1.57 6.13
C ILE A 95 -14.16 0.40 7.11
N VAL A 96 -13.18 -0.51 7.16
CA VAL A 96 -13.32 -1.80 7.86
C VAL A 96 -12.79 -1.75 9.30
N VAL A 97 -11.87 -0.83 9.61
CA VAL A 97 -11.32 -0.66 10.96
C VAL A 97 -12.44 -0.52 12.01
N PRO A 98 -12.43 -1.37 13.05
CA PRO A 98 -13.39 -1.25 14.16
C PRO A 98 -13.33 0.13 14.81
N ARG A 99 -14.50 0.72 15.06
CA ARG A 99 -14.60 1.98 15.80
C ARG A 99 -14.81 1.69 17.27
N ASP A 100 -13.88 2.15 18.07
CA ASP A 100 -13.93 2.07 19.52
C ASP A 100 -14.07 3.51 20.10
N PRO A 101 -14.92 3.74 21.12
CA PRO A 101 -15.09 5.05 21.74
C PRO A 101 -13.85 5.56 22.52
N VAL A 102 -12.91 4.70 22.89
CA VAL A 102 -11.72 5.07 23.68
C VAL A 102 -10.81 6.00 22.89
N TYR A 103 -10.56 7.20 23.40
CA TYR A 103 -9.67 8.14 22.73
C TYR A 103 -8.20 7.72 22.92
N THR A 104 -7.47 7.59 21.81
CA THR A 104 -6.02 7.39 21.80
C THR A 104 -5.39 8.39 20.82
N VAL A 105 -4.14 8.78 21.05
CA VAL A 105 -3.42 9.71 20.14
C VAL A 105 -3.32 9.16 18.72
N GLY A 106 -3.31 7.83 18.55
CA GLY A 106 -3.24 7.18 17.24
C GLY A 106 -4.45 7.45 16.34
N LYS A 107 -5.66 7.56 16.90
CA LYS A 107 -6.90 7.76 16.12
C LYS A 107 -6.92 9.08 15.32
N PRO A 108 -6.72 10.26 15.93
CA PRO A 108 -6.68 11.51 15.19
C PRO A 108 -5.46 11.56 14.25
N MET A 109 -4.32 10.98 14.65
CA MET A 109 -3.13 10.95 13.80
C MET A 109 -3.35 10.12 12.52
N GLY A 110 -4.01 8.96 12.62
CA GLY A 110 -4.39 8.15 11.46
C GLY A 110 -5.34 8.90 10.53
N PHE A 111 -6.30 9.64 11.08
CA PHE A 111 -7.21 10.48 10.29
C PHE A 111 -6.47 11.63 9.57
N TYR A 112 -5.58 12.35 10.26
CA TYR A 112 -4.76 13.38 9.64
C TYR A 112 -3.87 12.82 8.53
N ALA A 113 -3.24 11.66 8.77
CA ALA A 113 -2.44 10.98 7.75
C ALA A 113 -3.26 10.63 6.51
N LEU A 114 -4.48 10.08 6.70
CA LEU A 114 -5.41 9.81 5.59
C LEU A 114 -5.70 11.08 4.78
N VAL A 115 -6.07 12.17 5.45
CA VAL A 115 -6.40 13.45 4.79
C VAL A 115 -5.21 13.99 4.00
N LEU A 116 -4.01 14.02 4.60
CA LEU A 116 -2.81 14.53 3.95
C LEU A 116 -2.39 13.67 2.75
N ILE A 117 -2.50 12.35 2.85
CA ILE A 117 -2.24 11.43 1.75
C ILE A 117 -3.23 11.66 0.60
N LEU A 118 -4.53 11.79 0.90
CA LEU A 118 -5.56 12.04 -0.11
C LEU A 118 -5.34 13.39 -0.81
N ILE A 119 -5.00 14.45 -0.07
CA ILE A 119 -4.63 15.75 -0.65
C ILE A 119 -3.42 15.58 -1.57
N GLY A 120 -2.35 14.92 -1.11
CA GLY A 120 -1.15 14.68 -1.91
C GLY A 120 -1.45 13.94 -3.22
N VAL A 121 -2.34 12.95 -3.19
CA VAL A 121 -2.77 12.21 -4.38
C VAL A 121 -3.63 13.05 -5.30
N ILE A 122 -4.59 13.82 -4.77
CA ILE A 122 -5.41 14.73 -5.58
C ILE A 122 -4.52 15.75 -6.29
N LEU A 123 -3.58 16.37 -5.57
CA LEU A 123 -2.61 17.31 -6.15
C LEU A 123 -1.74 16.66 -7.23
N SER A 124 -1.25 15.43 -6.99
CA SER A 124 -0.44 14.67 -7.95
C SER A 124 -1.24 14.24 -9.20
N ALA A 125 -2.52 13.92 -9.03
CA ALA A 125 -3.40 13.50 -10.12
C ALA A 125 -3.95 14.67 -10.93
N ALA A 126 -4.09 15.86 -10.30
CA ALA A 126 -4.75 17.02 -10.85
C ALA A 126 -4.11 17.48 -12.17
N PRO A 127 -4.93 17.71 -13.22
CA PRO A 127 -4.44 18.03 -14.56
C PRO A 127 -3.72 19.39 -14.62
N VAL A 128 -3.97 20.28 -13.65
CA VAL A 128 -3.31 21.59 -13.56
C VAL A 128 -1.79 21.45 -13.44
N PHE A 129 -1.31 20.45 -12.70
CA PHE A 129 0.12 20.18 -12.52
C PHE A 129 0.72 19.31 -13.63
N LYS A 130 -0.09 18.67 -14.48
CA LYS A 130 0.37 17.83 -15.60
C LYS A 130 0.71 18.62 -16.88
N ARG A 131 0.41 19.92 -16.92
CA ARG A 131 0.37 20.68 -18.18
C ARG A 131 1.72 21.03 -18.84
N LYS A 132 2.90 20.71 -18.28
CA LYS A 132 4.18 21.11 -18.90
C LYS A 132 5.36 20.19 -18.60
N ILE A 133 5.29 18.91 -18.97
CA ILE A 133 6.52 18.12 -19.13
C ILE A 133 6.49 17.54 -20.54
N LYS A 134 7.26 18.15 -21.44
CA LYS A 134 7.62 17.53 -22.73
C LYS A 134 8.44 16.27 -22.36
N TYR A 135 7.90 15.10 -22.66
CA TYR A 135 8.68 13.87 -22.70
C TYR A 135 9.73 13.96 -23.81
#